data_AF-A0AAD3MJ16-F1
#
_entry.id   AF-A0AAD3MJ16-F1
#
_cell.length_a   1.000
_cell.length_b   1.000
_cell.length_c   1.000
_cell.angle_alpha   90.00
_cell.angle_beta   90.00
_cell.angle_gamma   90.00
#
_symmetry.space_group_name_H-M   'P 1'
#
loop_
_entity.id
_entity.type
_entity.pdbx_description
1 polymer ?
#
loop_
_entity_poly.entity_id
_entity_poly.type
_entity_poly.pdbx_seq_one_letter_code
_entity_poly.pdbx_strand_id
1 'polypeptide(L)'
;MLRFLPLKLGRLYRCLKLLLVVGLFVILLMNTHNLFASFQKNELTDRRFINLNKCPACFGTSWCRKFMNGQVSFETWGRLRFLDVFNVKNVYFAQYGEPREGTRRVVLKRLGSNQELAEIDQKICKRATGRPRCDLIQAMYKTEFARINGDVRLLTPEVVEGWSDLVHCPSQRLLDRVVRRYAETKDSGSFLLKNLKDTERMQLLMTLAFNPEPLVLQSFPSDEGWPFAKYLGA
;
A
#
# COMPACT_ATOMS: atom_id res chain seq x y z
N MET A 1 10.10 -80.74 0.35
CA MET A 1 10.19 -79.60 -0.59
C MET A 1 9.11 -78.59 -0.24
N LEU A 2 9.43 -77.48 0.44
CA LEU A 2 8.53 -76.35 0.60
C LEU A 2 9.25 -75.06 0.19
N ARG A 3 8.90 -74.52 -0.99
CA ARG A 3 9.27 -73.18 -1.43
C ARG A 3 8.07 -72.28 -1.25
N PHE A 4 8.06 -71.48 -0.18
CA PHE A 4 7.06 -70.42 0.03
C PHE A 4 7.43 -69.16 -0.77
N LEU A 5 6.39 -68.55 -1.34
CA LEU A 5 6.41 -67.40 -2.25
C LEU A 5 7.10 -66.14 -1.67
N PRO A 6 8.07 -65.51 -2.37
CA PRO A 6 8.52 -64.16 -2.06
C PRO A 6 7.94 -63.07 -2.99
N LEU A 7 7.14 -63.45 -4.00
CA LEU A 7 6.70 -62.53 -5.06
C LEU A 7 5.57 -61.56 -4.68
N LYS A 8 4.82 -61.80 -3.61
CA LYS A 8 3.69 -60.93 -3.20
C LYS A 8 4.13 -59.73 -2.36
N LEU A 9 5.18 -59.85 -1.56
CA LEU A 9 5.62 -58.80 -0.63
C LEU A 9 6.16 -57.55 -1.35
N GLY A 10 6.93 -57.74 -2.43
CA GLY A 10 7.53 -56.64 -3.20
C GLY A 10 6.54 -55.86 -4.08
N ARG A 11 5.38 -56.44 -4.42
CA ARG A 11 4.28 -55.70 -5.06
C ARG A 11 3.48 -54.91 -4.02
N LEU A 12 3.23 -55.49 -2.86
CA LEU A 12 2.54 -54.82 -1.76
C LEU A 12 3.31 -53.58 -1.29
N TYR A 13 4.63 -53.69 -1.13
CA TYR A 13 5.50 -52.57 -0.76
C TYR A 13 5.52 -51.45 -1.80
N ARG A 14 5.49 -51.79 -3.10
CA ARG A 14 5.40 -50.80 -4.19
C ARG A 14 4.05 -50.10 -4.21
N CYS A 15 2.94 -50.82 -4.05
CA CYS A 15 1.62 -50.21 -3.90
C CYS A 15 1.55 -49.30 -2.68
N LEU A 16 2.10 -49.73 -1.53
CA LEU A 16 2.10 -48.93 -0.31
C LEU A 16 2.90 -47.63 -0.48
N LYS A 17 4.08 -47.68 -1.11
CA LYS A 17 4.85 -46.48 -1.47
C LYS A 17 4.08 -45.55 -2.40
N LEU A 18 3.41 -46.10 -3.41
CA LEU A 18 2.65 -45.31 -4.37
C LEU A 18 1.43 -44.64 -3.71
N LEU A 19 0.72 -45.36 -2.84
CA LEU A 19 -0.37 -44.81 -2.03
C LEU A 19 0.12 -43.73 -1.07
N LEU A 20 1.31 -43.88 -0.49
CA LEU A 20 1.89 -42.90 0.42
C LEU A 20 2.34 -41.63 -0.33
N VAL A 21 2.91 -41.77 -1.53
CA VAL A 21 3.25 -40.65 -2.42
C VAL A 21 1.99 -39.93 -2.90
N VAL A 22 0.96 -40.67 -3.34
CA VAL A 22 -0.34 -40.10 -3.74
C VAL A 22 -1.01 -39.42 -2.55
N GLY A 23 -0.98 -40.02 -1.36
CA GLY A 23 -1.49 -39.43 -0.12
C GLY A 23 -0.78 -38.14 0.25
N LEU A 24 0.56 -38.11 0.19
CA LEU A 24 1.35 -36.89 0.39
C LEU A 24 1.06 -35.83 -0.66
N PHE A 25 0.85 -36.22 -1.93
CA PHE A 25 0.50 -35.31 -3.02
C PHE A 25 -0.90 -34.72 -2.85
N VAL A 26 -1.88 -35.53 -2.41
CA VAL A 26 -3.24 -35.07 -2.08
C VAL A 26 -3.21 -34.15 -0.86
N ILE A 27 -2.46 -34.48 0.19
CA ILE A 27 -2.28 -33.60 1.37
C ILE A 27 -1.64 -32.27 0.94
N LEU A 28 -0.61 -32.30 0.10
CA LEU A 28 -0.01 -31.10 -0.50
C LEU A 28 -1.06 -30.30 -1.28
N LEU A 29 -1.81 -30.92 -2.19
CA LEU A 29 -2.84 -30.24 -2.99
C LEU A 29 -3.96 -29.65 -2.13
N MET A 30 -4.42 -30.36 -1.10
CA MET A 30 -5.44 -29.84 -0.17
C MET A 30 -4.92 -28.67 0.67
N ASN A 31 -3.64 -28.68 1.06
CA ASN A 31 -3.00 -27.55 1.75
C ASN A 31 -2.56 -26.42 0.81
N THR A 32 -2.41 -26.70 -0.50
CA THR A 32 -2.04 -25.69 -1.50
C THR A 32 -3.17 -24.70 -1.78
N HIS A 33 -4.43 -25.09 -1.60
CA HIS A 33 -5.56 -24.20 -1.87
C HIS A 33 -5.50 -22.91 -1.03
N ASN A 34 -5.08 -22.98 0.23
CA ASN A 34 -4.97 -21.79 1.09
C ASN A 34 -3.65 -21.03 0.89
N LEU A 35 -2.53 -21.75 0.72
CA LEU A 35 -1.22 -21.12 0.53
C LEU A 35 -1.10 -20.45 -0.84
N PHE A 36 -1.51 -21.11 -1.93
CA PHE A 36 -1.44 -20.56 -3.28
C PHE A 36 -2.57 -19.57 -3.59
N ALA A 37 -3.75 -19.67 -2.94
CA ALA A 37 -4.81 -18.68 -3.17
C ALA A 37 -4.37 -17.26 -2.80
N SER A 38 -3.61 -17.09 -1.70
CA SER A 38 -3.05 -15.79 -1.31
C SER A 38 -1.98 -15.29 -2.30
N PHE A 39 -1.30 -16.20 -3.01
CA PHE A 39 -0.41 -15.84 -4.11
C PHE A 39 -1.13 -15.59 -5.43
N GLN A 40 -2.36 -16.05 -5.60
CA GLN A 40 -3.15 -15.88 -6.82
C GLN A 40 -4.13 -14.70 -6.75
N LYS A 41 -4.49 -14.27 -5.54
CA LYS A 41 -5.48 -13.21 -5.32
C LYS A 41 -4.88 -11.98 -4.65
N ASN A 42 -5.32 -10.82 -5.10
CA ASN A 42 -5.08 -9.57 -4.41
C ASN A 42 -6.13 -9.40 -3.31
N GLU A 43 -5.66 -9.25 -2.07
CA GLU A 43 -6.50 -9.07 -0.90
C GLU A 43 -6.25 -7.70 -0.29
N LEU A 44 -7.26 -6.82 -0.35
CA LEU A 44 -7.18 -5.48 0.25
C LEU A 44 -7.08 -5.52 1.78
N THR A 45 -7.50 -6.63 2.40
CA THR A 45 -7.36 -6.90 3.83
C THR A 45 -5.94 -7.27 4.24
N ASP A 46 -5.04 -7.60 3.28
CA ASP A 46 -3.64 -7.88 3.60
C ASP A 46 -2.85 -6.58 3.75
N ARG A 47 -2.28 -6.40 4.95
CA ARG A 47 -1.42 -5.25 5.31
C ARG A 47 -0.20 -5.12 4.39
N ARG A 48 0.32 -6.23 3.87
CA ARG A 48 1.46 -6.21 2.94
C ARG A 48 1.03 -5.74 1.55
N PHE A 49 -0.16 -6.12 1.11
CA PHE A 49 -0.70 -5.68 -0.17
C PHE A 49 -0.93 -4.15 -0.22
N ILE A 50 -1.44 -3.57 0.87
CA ILE A 50 -1.63 -2.11 0.99
C ILE A 50 -0.39 -1.37 1.53
N ASN A 51 0.74 -2.07 1.72
CA ASN A 51 2.01 -1.52 2.25
C ASN A 51 1.91 -0.83 3.62
N LEU A 52 0.93 -1.19 4.45
CA LEU A 52 0.76 -0.62 5.79
C LEU A 52 1.94 -0.95 6.72
N ASN A 53 2.67 -2.03 6.43
CA ASN A 53 3.89 -2.42 7.14
C ASN A 53 5.10 -1.50 6.85
N LYS A 54 4.96 -0.49 5.99
CA LYS A 54 6.02 0.49 5.69
C LYS A 54 5.80 1.84 6.37
N CYS A 55 4.64 2.08 6.98
CA CYS A 55 4.37 3.35 7.66
C CYS A 55 5.40 3.61 8.79
N PRO A 56 5.94 4.84 8.92
CA PRO A 56 5.43 6.09 8.34
C PRO A 56 5.89 6.41 6.91
N ALA A 57 6.64 5.53 6.23
CA ALA A 57 6.96 5.64 4.80
C ALA A 57 5.76 5.23 3.91
N CYS A 58 4.60 5.86 4.11
CA CYS A 58 3.37 5.59 3.40
C CYS A 58 2.61 6.90 3.10
N PHE A 59 1.61 6.87 2.22
CA PHE A 59 0.94 8.08 1.73
C PHE A 59 -0.32 8.49 2.52
N GLY A 60 -0.71 7.70 3.52
CA GLY A 60 -1.90 7.95 4.34
C GLY A 60 -2.39 6.70 5.05
N THR A 61 -3.36 6.86 5.95
CA THR A 61 -3.97 5.74 6.70
C THR A 61 -5.47 5.90 6.98
N SER A 62 -6.11 6.94 6.44
CA SER A 62 -7.53 7.26 6.69
C SER A 62 -8.49 6.13 6.30
N TRP A 63 -8.16 5.35 5.28
CA TRP A 63 -8.96 4.24 4.76
C TRP A 63 -8.49 2.86 5.19
N CYS A 64 -7.37 2.75 5.90
CA CYS A 64 -6.85 1.47 6.41
C CYS A 64 -7.92 0.64 7.13
N ARG A 65 -8.74 1.25 8.00
CA ARG A 65 -9.82 0.53 8.69
C ARG A 65 -10.89 0.01 7.73
N LYS A 66 -11.22 0.75 6.68
CA LYS A 66 -12.23 0.34 5.67
C LYS A 66 -11.73 -0.86 4.86
N PHE A 67 -10.45 -0.86 4.49
CA PHE A 67 -9.80 -2.00 3.84
C PHE A 67 -9.77 -3.23 4.75
N MET A 68 -9.29 -3.08 6.00
CA MET A 68 -9.18 -4.20 6.94
C MET A 68 -10.53 -4.79 7.34
N ASN A 69 -11.61 -3.99 7.32
CA ASN A 69 -12.97 -4.45 7.59
C ASN A 69 -13.65 -5.07 6.36
N GLY A 70 -12.97 -5.20 5.22
CA GLY A 70 -13.53 -5.75 3.99
C GLY A 70 -14.63 -4.89 3.35
N GLN A 71 -14.69 -3.59 3.68
CA GLN A 71 -15.70 -2.68 3.11
C GLN A 71 -15.38 -2.28 1.67
N VAL A 72 -14.14 -2.51 1.22
CA VAL A 72 -13.70 -2.28 -0.16
C VAL A 72 -13.30 -3.62 -0.75
N SER A 73 -13.81 -3.94 -1.94
CA SER A 73 -13.49 -5.17 -2.66
C SER A 73 -13.22 -4.91 -4.13
N PHE A 74 -12.23 -5.57 -4.72
CA PHE A 74 -11.94 -5.43 -6.15
C PHE A 74 -13.10 -5.91 -7.02
N GLU A 75 -13.28 -5.24 -8.17
CA GLU A 75 -14.11 -5.74 -9.26
C GLU A 75 -13.35 -6.81 -10.04
N THR A 76 -14.06 -7.88 -10.40
CA THR A 76 -13.67 -9.02 -11.26
C THR A 76 -12.16 -9.25 -11.44
N TRP A 77 -11.53 -8.53 -12.38
CA TRP A 77 -10.14 -8.75 -12.80
C TRP A 77 -9.10 -8.21 -11.82
N GLY A 78 -9.41 -7.17 -11.04
CA GLY A 78 -8.50 -6.62 -10.04
C GLY A 78 -8.18 -7.59 -8.89
N ARG A 79 -9.00 -8.64 -8.73
CA ARG A 79 -8.77 -9.72 -7.77
C ARG A 79 -7.64 -10.66 -8.18
N LEU A 80 -7.31 -10.74 -9.47
CA LEU A 80 -6.39 -11.75 -10.00
C LEU A 80 -4.98 -11.18 -10.09
N ARG A 81 -4.07 -11.67 -9.23
CA ARG A 81 -2.72 -11.14 -9.11
C ARG A 81 -1.89 -11.27 -10.37
N PHE A 82 -2.10 -12.33 -11.17
CA PHE A 82 -1.37 -12.52 -12.42
C PHE A 82 -1.71 -11.46 -13.48
N LEU A 83 -2.87 -10.80 -13.37
CA LEU A 83 -3.25 -9.70 -14.27
C LEU A 83 -2.56 -8.38 -13.90
N ASP A 84 -1.88 -8.30 -12.75
CA ASP A 84 -1.14 -7.10 -12.34
C ASP A 84 0.00 -6.75 -13.31
N VAL A 85 0.53 -7.73 -14.07
CA VAL A 85 1.56 -7.48 -15.09
C VAL A 85 1.06 -6.54 -16.18
N PHE A 86 -0.24 -6.56 -16.49
CA PHE A 86 -0.86 -5.64 -17.43
C PHE A 86 -1.26 -4.30 -16.78
N ASN A 87 -1.22 -4.21 -15.45
CA ASN A 87 -1.58 -3.03 -14.68
C ASN A 87 -0.35 -2.21 -14.30
N VAL A 88 0.38 -1.71 -15.31
CA VAL A 88 1.64 -0.97 -15.12
C VAL A 88 1.48 0.24 -14.19
N LYS A 89 0.31 0.91 -14.24
CA LYS A 89 -0.03 2.09 -13.43
C LYS A 89 -0.68 1.75 -12.07
N ASN A 90 -0.83 0.46 -11.74
CA ASN A 90 -1.42 -0.03 -10.49
C ASN A 90 -2.79 0.61 -10.16
N VAL A 91 -3.68 0.68 -11.15
CA VAL A 91 -5.05 1.19 -11.02
C VAL A 91 -6.02 0.01 -10.94
N TYR A 92 -6.91 0.01 -9.96
CA TYR A 92 -7.84 -1.07 -9.69
C TYR A 92 -9.25 -0.53 -9.53
N PHE A 93 -10.20 -1.13 -10.26
CA PHE A 93 -11.61 -0.89 -10.03
C PHE A 93 -12.09 -1.70 -8.83
N ALA A 94 -12.86 -1.06 -7.96
CA ALA A 94 -13.35 -1.66 -6.73
C ALA A 94 -14.76 -1.17 -6.41
N GLN A 95 -15.43 -1.90 -5.52
CA GLN A 95 -16.69 -1.49 -4.91
C GLN A 95 -16.47 -1.23 -3.44
N TYR A 96 -17.02 -0.10 -2.99
CA TYR A 96 -17.05 0.28 -1.59
C TYR A 96 -18.49 0.19 -1.07
N GLY A 97 -18.70 -0.66 -0.06
CA GLY A 97 -19.96 -0.78 0.65
C GLY A 97 -20.02 0.17 1.83
N GLU A 98 -20.79 1.24 1.70
CA GLU A 98 -21.11 2.13 2.81
C GLU A 98 -22.27 1.48 3.60
N PRO A 99 -22.16 1.26 4.93
CA PRO A 99 -23.20 0.56 5.70
C PRO A 99 -24.61 1.15 5.60
N ARG A 100 -24.74 2.43 5.21
CA ARG A 100 -26.02 3.15 5.12
C ARG A 100 -26.40 3.62 3.72
N GLU A 101 -25.46 3.69 2.78
CA GLU A 101 -25.67 4.31 1.45
C GLU A 101 -25.55 3.30 0.30
N GLY A 102 -25.32 2.01 0.61
CA GLY A 102 -25.18 0.95 -0.38
C GLY A 102 -23.78 0.87 -0.98
N THR A 103 -23.67 0.19 -2.13
CA THR A 103 -22.39 -0.03 -2.82
C THR A 103 -22.16 1.03 -3.88
N ARG A 104 -20.96 1.63 -3.89
CA ARG A 104 -20.52 2.55 -4.94
C ARG A 104 -19.22 2.07 -5.58
N ARG A 105 -19.08 2.33 -6.88
CA ARG A 105 -17.81 2.06 -7.58
C ARG A 105 -16.78 3.10 -7.20
N VAL A 106 -15.57 2.64 -6.93
CA VAL A 106 -14.41 3.45 -6.59
C VAL A 106 -13.20 2.97 -7.38
N VAL A 107 -12.22 3.86 -7.55
CA VAL A 107 -10.95 3.54 -8.18
C VAL A 107 -9.86 3.59 -7.12
N LEU A 108 -9.11 2.51 -6.98
CA LEU A 108 -7.94 2.43 -6.12
C LEU A 108 -6.71 2.61 -7.00
N LYS A 109 -5.77 3.45 -6.59
CA LYS A 109 -4.55 3.69 -7.33
C LYS A 109 -3.36 3.60 -6.40
N ARG A 110 -2.36 2.78 -6.74
CA ARG A 110 -1.04 2.94 -6.11
C ARG A 110 -0.33 4.12 -6.75
N LEU A 111 0.31 4.93 -5.92
CA LEU A 111 0.92 6.21 -6.30
C LEU A 111 2.29 6.02 -6.98
N GLY A 112 2.38 5.03 -7.85
CA GLY A 112 3.58 4.61 -8.56
C GLY A 112 3.49 3.16 -9.00
N SER A 113 4.26 2.83 -10.03
CA SER A 113 4.57 1.45 -10.39
C SER A 113 5.32 0.75 -9.26
N ASN A 114 5.36 -0.59 -9.28
CA ASN A 114 6.10 -1.34 -8.26
C ASN A 114 7.60 -1.01 -8.27
N GLN A 115 8.14 -0.66 -9.44
CA GLN A 115 9.53 -0.25 -9.58
C GLN A 115 9.77 1.14 -8.96
N GLU A 116 8.97 2.15 -9.29
CA GLU A 116 9.11 3.50 -8.73
C GLU A 116 8.99 3.49 -7.20
N LEU A 117 8.05 2.71 -6.65
CA LEU A 117 7.88 2.56 -5.21
C LEU A 117 9.11 1.88 -4.56
N ALA A 118 9.69 0.88 -5.22
CA ALA A 118 10.91 0.24 -4.73
C ALA A 118 12.13 1.18 -4.83
N GLU A 119 12.19 2.05 -5.83
CA GLU A 119 13.24 3.07 -5.96
C GLU A 119 13.13 4.14 -4.86
N ILE A 120 11.91 4.55 -4.48
CA ILE A 120 11.67 5.43 -3.33
C ILE A 120 12.19 4.78 -2.05
N ASP A 121 11.83 3.52 -1.79
CA ASP A 121 12.31 2.77 -0.62
C ASP A 121 13.85 2.74 -0.57
N GLN A 122 14.50 2.46 -1.70
CA GLN A 122 15.95 2.45 -1.81
C GLN A 122 16.57 3.84 -1.58
N LYS A 123 15.97 4.91 -2.09
CA LYS A 123 16.44 6.29 -1.88
C LYS A 123 16.36 6.67 -0.41
N ILE A 124 15.26 6.34 0.28
CA ILE A 124 15.09 6.53 1.72
C ILE A 124 16.19 5.77 2.48
N CYS A 125 16.40 4.49 2.18
CA CYS A 125 17.42 3.68 2.83
C CYS A 125 18.84 4.20 2.61
N LYS A 126 19.18 4.59 1.37
CA LYS A 126 20.50 5.13 1.04
C LYS A 126 20.77 6.43 1.80
N ARG A 127 19.79 7.34 1.88
CA ARG A 127 19.91 8.59 2.64
C ARG A 127 20.06 8.35 4.15
N ALA A 128 19.28 7.42 4.70
CA ALA A 128 19.25 7.17 6.15
C ALA A 128 20.42 6.33 6.68
N THR A 129 20.98 5.43 5.85
CA THR A 129 21.93 4.39 6.31
C THR A 129 23.15 4.20 5.39
N GLY A 130 23.18 4.84 4.23
CA GLY A 130 24.18 4.58 3.18
C GLY A 130 23.99 3.25 2.43
N ARG A 131 22.99 2.43 2.80
CA ARG A 131 22.74 1.10 2.21
C ARG A 131 21.47 1.09 1.35
N PRO A 132 21.39 0.23 0.31
CA PRO A 132 20.21 0.15 -0.55
C PRO A 132 19.00 -0.52 0.12
N ARG A 133 19.20 -1.25 1.23
CA ARG A 133 18.14 -1.92 1.98
C ARG A 133 18.31 -1.63 3.46
N CYS A 134 17.19 -1.41 4.13
CA CYS A 134 17.12 -1.04 5.54
C CYS A 134 15.71 -1.36 6.08
N ASP A 135 15.54 -1.27 7.39
CA ASP A 135 14.21 -1.15 7.99
C ASP A 135 13.67 0.25 7.71
N LEU A 136 12.70 0.37 6.79
CA LEU A 136 12.11 1.65 6.39
C LEU A 136 11.49 2.39 7.57
N ILE A 137 10.86 1.68 8.50
CA ILE A 137 10.18 2.29 9.65
C ILE A 137 11.19 3.08 10.48
N GLN A 138 12.35 2.47 10.76
CA GLN A 138 13.42 3.11 11.51
C GLN A 138 14.20 4.13 10.68
N ALA A 139 14.40 3.86 9.39
CA ALA A 139 15.15 4.71 8.49
C ALA A 139 14.49 6.08 8.27
N MET A 140 13.15 6.14 8.22
CA MET A 140 12.43 7.41 8.06
C MET A 140 12.81 8.44 9.11
N TYR A 141 12.99 8.04 10.38
CA TYR A 141 13.38 8.93 11.47
C TYR A 141 14.81 9.48 11.36
N LYS A 142 15.60 8.99 10.41
CA LYS A 142 16.96 9.47 10.12
C LYS A 142 17.03 10.32 8.84
N THR A 143 15.90 10.57 8.19
CA THR A 143 15.82 11.38 6.96
C THR A 143 15.56 12.86 7.27
N GLU A 144 15.75 13.72 6.26
CA GLU A 144 15.40 15.15 6.34
C GLU A 144 13.93 15.39 6.70
N PHE A 145 13.04 14.48 6.29
CA PHE A 145 11.62 14.54 6.63
C PHE A 145 11.41 14.52 8.15
N ALA A 146 12.19 13.73 8.90
CA ALA A 146 12.10 13.68 10.36
C ALA A 146 12.58 14.97 11.03
N ARG A 147 13.62 15.59 10.48
CA ARG A 147 14.11 16.89 10.95
C ARG A 147 13.07 17.98 10.74
N ILE A 148 12.53 18.09 9.52
CA ILE A 148 11.48 19.06 9.18
C ILE A 148 10.23 18.84 10.04
N ASN A 149 9.87 17.57 10.25
CA ASN A 149 8.73 17.18 11.09
C ASN A 149 8.83 17.69 12.55
N GLY A 150 10.04 17.74 13.11
CA GLY A 150 10.30 18.21 14.48
C GLY A 150 10.53 19.73 14.58
N ASP A 151 11.22 20.32 13.62
CA ASP A 151 11.70 21.70 13.69
C ASP A 151 10.68 22.72 13.17
N VAL A 152 9.86 22.32 12.18
CA VAL A 152 9.05 23.25 11.40
C VAL A 152 7.60 23.27 11.86
N ARG A 153 7.13 24.44 12.32
CA ARG A 153 5.73 24.66 12.74
C ARG A 153 4.79 24.94 11.57
N LEU A 154 5.31 25.56 10.52
CA LEU A 154 4.58 26.03 9.34
C LEU A 154 5.39 25.66 8.09
N LEU A 155 4.74 25.04 7.11
CA LEU A 155 5.41 24.72 5.86
C LEU A 155 5.63 26.00 5.04
N THR A 156 6.87 26.35 4.76
CA THR A 156 7.24 27.56 4.00
C THR A 156 7.82 27.20 2.64
N PRO A 157 7.73 28.12 1.64
CA PRO A 157 8.32 27.92 0.31
C PRO A 157 9.77 27.44 0.34
N GLU A 158 10.61 28.09 1.14
CA GLU A 158 12.04 27.79 1.29
C GLU A 158 12.34 26.34 1.68
N VAL A 159 11.41 25.66 2.38
CA VAL A 159 11.60 24.28 2.84
C VAL A 159 11.33 23.27 1.73
N VAL A 160 10.38 23.56 0.83
CA VAL A 160 9.80 22.56 -0.09
C VAL A 160 9.96 22.87 -1.57
N GLU A 161 10.51 24.04 -1.90
CA GLU A 161 10.72 24.45 -3.29
C GLU A 161 11.53 23.38 -4.05
N GLY A 162 10.99 22.98 -5.21
CA GLY A 162 11.62 21.99 -6.08
C GLY A 162 11.47 20.53 -5.66
N TRP A 163 10.73 20.21 -4.60
CA TRP A 163 10.53 18.81 -4.19
C TRP A 163 9.67 18.00 -5.16
N SER A 164 8.65 18.62 -5.73
CA SER A 164 7.77 18.02 -6.74
C SER A 164 7.14 19.10 -7.61
N ASP A 165 6.45 18.69 -8.68
CA ASP A 165 5.78 19.61 -9.61
C ASP A 165 4.76 20.53 -8.89
N LEU A 166 4.13 20.06 -7.81
CA LEU A 166 3.19 20.86 -7.02
C LEU A 166 3.87 22.04 -6.33
N VAL A 167 5.15 21.91 -6.00
CA VAL A 167 5.95 22.91 -5.27
C VAL A 167 7.17 23.34 -6.08
N HIS A 168 7.07 23.30 -7.41
CA HIS A 168 8.11 23.86 -8.28
C HIS A 168 8.18 25.40 -8.14
N CYS A 169 7.02 26.05 -7.98
CA CYS A 169 6.91 27.48 -7.65
C CYS A 169 5.90 27.66 -6.49
N PRO A 170 6.29 27.35 -5.24
CA PRO A 170 5.36 27.33 -4.12
C PRO A 170 4.99 28.75 -3.68
N SER A 171 3.76 28.93 -3.20
CA SER A 171 3.34 30.13 -2.47
C SER A 171 2.86 29.73 -1.09
N GLN A 172 3.00 30.62 -0.09
CA GLN A 172 2.51 30.33 1.27
C GLN A 172 1.03 29.94 1.26
N ARG A 173 0.20 30.63 0.45
CA ARG A 173 -1.22 30.33 0.30
C ARG A 173 -1.49 28.91 -0.23
N LEU A 174 -0.65 28.40 -1.14
CA LEU A 174 -0.75 27.02 -1.63
C LEU A 174 -0.43 26.03 -0.51
N LEU A 175 0.67 26.25 0.21
CA LEU A 175 1.10 25.37 1.30
C LEU A 175 0.08 25.34 2.45
N ASP A 176 -0.45 26.50 2.83
CA ASP A 176 -1.48 26.62 3.85
C ASP A 176 -2.74 25.85 3.44
N ARG A 177 -3.12 25.93 2.16
CA ARG A 177 -4.26 25.18 1.62
C ARG A 177 -4.00 23.67 1.66
N VAL A 178 -2.81 23.21 1.27
CA VAL A 178 -2.42 21.80 1.31
C VAL A 178 -2.51 21.25 2.73
N VAL A 179 -1.93 21.93 3.72
CA VAL A 179 -1.97 21.48 5.12
C VAL A 179 -3.40 21.50 5.66
N ARG A 180 -4.15 22.57 5.39
CA ARG A 180 -5.53 22.73 5.85
C ARG A 180 -6.48 21.67 5.30
N ARG A 181 -6.24 21.23 4.06
CA ARG A 181 -7.09 20.26 3.34
C ARG A 181 -6.59 18.82 3.40
N TYR A 182 -5.51 18.57 4.13
CA TYR A 182 -4.96 17.24 4.28
C TYR A 182 -5.98 16.30 4.96
N ALA A 183 -6.58 15.41 4.17
CA ALA A 183 -7.74 14.60 4.53
C ALA A 183 -7.37 13.28 5.22
N GLU A 184 -6.08 13.00 5.38
CA GLU A 184 -5.61 11.83 6.13
C GLU A 184 -5.78 11.97 7.64
N THR A 185 -6.22 13.14 8.11
CA THR A 185 -6.50 13.42 9.52
C THR A 185 -7.97 13.78 9.70
N LYS A 186 -8.51 13.43 10.88
CA LYS A 186 -9.93 13.70 11.21
C LYS A 186 -10.21 15.18 11.49
N ASP A 187 -9.20 15.97 11.84
CA ASP A 187 -9.36 17.36 12.29
C ASP A 187 -8.07 18.16 12.07
N SER A 188 -7.90 18.65 10.84
CA SER A 188 -7.05 19.79 10.47
C SER A 188 -7.63 21.13 10.85
N GLY A 189 -8.43 21.68 9.92
CA GLY A 189 -8.93 23.06 9.88
C GLY A 189 -7.86 24.16 9.81
N SER A 190 -6.69 23.85 10.38
CA SER A 190 -5.49 24.63 10.60
C SER A 190 -4.45 24.32 9.54
N PHE A 191 -3.65 25.31 9.22
CA PHE A 191 -2.50 25.23 8.33
C PHE A 191 -1.18 24.98 9.09
N LEU A 192 -1.24 24.86 10.43
CA LEU A 192 -0.06 24.59 11.25
C LEU A 192 0.22 23.09 11.32
N LEU A 193 1.46 22.71 10.99
CA LEU A 193 1.90 21.32 11.05
C LEU A 193 1.76 20.76 12.46
N LYS A 194 1.94 21.58 13.50
CA LYS A 194 1.88 21.16 14.92
C LYS A 194 0.58 20.41 15.31
N ASN A 195 -0.51 20.62 14.56
CA ASN A 195 -1.81 20.00 14.84
C ASN A 195 -1.93 18.57 14.25
N LEU A 196 -1.06 18.23 13.30
CA LEU A 196 -0.89 16.88 12.80
C LEU A 196 -0.02 16.08 13.77
N LYS A 197 -0.28 14.78 13.92
CA LYS A 197 0.63 13.86 14.60
C LYS A 197 1.92 13.70 13.80
N ASP A 198 3.00 13.32 14.47
CA ASP A 198 4.31 13.15 13.82
C ASP A 198 4.27 12.18 12.63
N THR A 199 3.48 11.11 12.71
CA THR A 199 3.27 10.17 11.59
C THR A 199 2.51 10.80 10.43
N GLU A 200 1.51 11.63 10.72
CA GLU A 200 0.66 12.28 9.72
C GLU A 200 1.44 13.37 8.97
N ARG A 201 2.27 14.13 9.70
CA ARG A 201 3.23 15.08 9.13
C ARG A 201 4.25 14.37 8.24
N MET A 202 4.80 13.24 8.69
CA MET A 202 5.75 12.45 7.89
C MET A 202 5.11 11.98 6.57
N GLN A 203 3.86 11.48 6.63
CA GLN A 203 3.10 11.07 5.45
C GLN A 203 2.83 12.25 4.51
N LEU A 204 2.47 13.42 5.05
CA LEU A 204 2.27 14.65 4.27
C LEU A 204 3.56 15.04 3.53
N LEU A 205 4.70 15.12 4.22
CA LEU A 205 5.99 15.48 3.63
C LEU A 205 6.45 14.46 2.57
N MET A 206 6.28 13.17 2.85
CA MET A 206 6.60 12.10 1.91
C MET A 206 5.72 12.19 0.64
N THR A 207 4.42 12.38 0.82
CA THR A 207 3.48 12.56 -0.29
C THR A 207 3.84 13.78 -1.12
N LEU A 208 4.13 14.91 -0.46
CA LEU A 208 4.52 16.15 -1.15
C LEU A 208 5.80 15.98 -1.97
N ALA A 209 6.78 15.23 -1.46
CA ALA A 209 8.07 15.04 -2.11
C ALA A 209 8.03 14.00 -3.25
N PHE A 210 7.29 12.91 -3.09
CA PHE A 210 7.39 11.77 -4.02
C PHE A 210 6.19 11.60 -4.95
N ASN A 211 4.97 11.89 -4.48
CA ASN A 211 3.80 11.84 -5.33
C ASN A 211 2.71 12.80 -4.83
N PRO A 212 2.67 14.04 -5.34
CA PRO A 212 1.73 15.06 -4.86
C PRO A 212 0.30 14.85 -5.38
N GLU A 213 0.02 13.83 -6.20
CA GLU A 213 -1.32 13.60 -6.78
C GLU A 213 -2.43 13.57 -5.71
N PRO A 214 -2.32 12.83 -4.58
CA PRO A 214 -3.35 12.85 -3.55
C PRO A 214 -3.54 14.23 -2.94
N LEU A 215 -2.45 15.01 -2.78
CA LEU A 215 -2.52 16.35 -2.21
C LEU A 215 -3.24 17.32 -3.15
N VAL A 216 -3.09 17.16 -4.47
CA VAL A 216 -3.87 17.91 -5.46
C VAL A 216 -5.36 17.58 -5.32
N LEU A 217 -5.72 16.29 -5.29
CA LEU A 217 -7.12 15.86 -5.17
C LEU A 217 -7.77 16.31 -3.85
N GLN A 218 -7.00 16.35 -2.76
CA GLN A 218 -7.45 16.82 -1.45
C GLN A 218 -7.58 18.35 -1.39
N SER A 219 -6.60 19.06 -1.95
CA SER A 219 -6.54 20.53 -1.88
C SER A 219 -7.52 21.19 -2.83
N PHE A 220 -7.87 20.54 -3.95
CA PHE A 220 -8.71 21.09 -5.01
C PHE A 220 -9.89 20.15 -5.27
N PRO A 221 -10.86 20.06 -4.34
CA PRO A 221 -11.92 19.08 -4.45
C PRO A 221 -13.00 19.52 -5.46
N SER A 222 -13.68 18.54 -6.05
CA SER A 222 -14.70 18.79 -7.10
C SER A 222 -15.96 19.47 -6.62
N ASP A 223 -16.29 19.35 -5.33
CA ASP A 223 -17.41 20.06 -4.69
C ASP A 223 -17.19 21.58 -4.61
N GLU A 224 -15.95 22.05 -4.78
CA GLU A 224 -15.58 23.47 -4.94
C GLU A 224 -15.44 23.89 -6.41
N GLY A 225 -15.85 23.04 -7.36
CA GLY A 225 -15.82 23.35 -8.79
C GLY A 225 -14.48 23.05 -9.49
N TRP A 226 -13.54 22.39 -8.81
CA TRP A 226 -12.28 21.97 -9.43
C TRP A 226 -12.47 20.71 -10.31
N PRO A 227 -11.75 20.59 -11.44
CA PRO A 227 -11.93 19.48 -12.39
C PRO A 227 -11.20 18.19 -11.97
N PHE A 228 -11.20 17.88 -10.67
CA PHE A 228 -10.50 16.72 -10.11
C PHE A 228 -11.46 15.68 -9.53
N ALA A 229 -11.07 14.41 -9.63
CA ALA A 229 -11.82 13.32 -9.02
C ALA A 229 -11.90 13.49 -7.50
N LYS A 230 -13.01 13.08 -6.90
CA LYS A 230 -13.20 13.13 -5.45
C LYS A 230 -12.22 12.19 -4.76
N TYR A 231 -11.34 12.75 -3.92
CA TYR A 231 -10.52 11.97 -3.01
C TYR A 231 -11.38 11.37 -1.90
N LEU A 232 -11.18 10.08 -1.62
CA LEU A 232 -11.91 9.39 -0.57
C LEU A 232 -11.02 9.12 0.66
N GLY A 233 -9.74 8.78 0.45
CA GLY A 233 -8.75 8.46 1.48
C GLY A 233 -7.70 7.47 0.99
N ALA A 234 -6.76 7.10 1.87
CA ALA A 234 -5.64 6.18 1.62
C ALA A 234 -5.51 5.05 2.64
#